data_AF-A0A7L0R7J1-F1
#
_entry.id   AF-A0A7L0R7J1-F1
#
_cell.length_a   1.000
_cell.length_b   1.000
_cell.length_c   1.000
_cell.angle_alpha   90.00
_cell.angle_beta   90.00
_cell.angle_gamma   90.00
#
_symmetry.space_group_name_H-M   'P 1'
#
loop_
_entity.id
_entity.type
_entity.pdbx_description
1 polymer ?
#
loop_
_entity_poly.entity_id
_entity_poly.type
_entity_poly.pdbx_seq_one_letter_code
_entity_poly.pdbx_strand_id
1 'polypeptide(L)'
;NSSRVTEFILLGLSDRRELQLLFFTLFLLAYTMVLLGNLLIIVTVRTDPKLSSPMYFLLCNLSFIDICCTSVTAPRALVALLSGHKAIAFGDCMAQLFFLHFVGSSEMFLLTVMAFDRYTAICRPLHYTAIMARRACWALVAACWA
;
A
#
# COMPACT_ATOMS: atom_id res chain seq x y z
N ASN A 1 -35.90 8.52 17.04
CA ASN A 1 -34.68 9.32 16.88
C ASN A 1 -33.69 8.49 16.07
N SER A 2 -33.94 8.40 14.76
CA SER A 2 -33.37 7.37 13.87
C SER A 2 -32.81 8.02 12.61
N SER A 3 -31.88 8.97 12.76
CA SER A 3 -31.17 9.52 11.62
C SER A 3 -30.17 8.48 11.11
N ARG A 4 -30.50 7.79 10.02
CA ARG A 4 -29.51 7.04 9.23
C ARG A 4 -28.49 8.05 8.72
N VAL A 5 -27.25 7.98 9.22
CA VAL A 5 -26.13 8.78 8.72
C VAL A 5 -25.79 8.27 7.31
N THR A 6 -26.26 8.97 6.29
CA THR A 6 -26.09 8.57 4.88
C THR A 6 -24.80 9.10 4.28
N GLU A 7 -24.26 10.20 4.82
CA GLU A 7 -23.14 10.93 4.24
C GLU A 7 -22.14 11.36 5.31
N PHE A 8 -20.86 11.12 5.03
CA PHE A 8 -19.75 11.74 5.76
C PHE A 8 -19.23 12.92 4.95
N ILE A 9 -19.20 14.10 5.57
CA ILE A 9 -18.62 15.30 4.99
C ILE A 9 -17.13 15.31 5.37
N LEU A 10 -16.24 15.08 4.42
CA LEU A 10 -14.81 15.32 4.61
C LEU A 10 -14.59 16.83 4.68
N LEU A 11 -14.48 17.41 5.88
CA LEU A 11 -14.16 18.83 6.04
C LEU A 11 -12.81 19.09 5.34
N GLY A 12 -12.87 19.66 4.13
CA GLY A 12 -11.69 19.79 3.27
C GLY A 12 -10.52 20.49 3.96
N LEU A 13 -9.30 20.07 3.61
CA LEU A 13 -8.03 20.52 4.19
C LEU A 13 -7.81 22.05 4.17
N SER A 14 -8.51 22.80 3.31
CA SER A 14 -8.46 24.26 3.29
C SER A 14 -9.68 24.89 2.61
N ASP A 15 -10.01 26.11 3.05
CA ASP A 15 -11.06 26.96 2.47
C ASP A 15 -10.54 27.82 1.30
N ARG A 16 -9.20 27.93 1.16
CA ARG A 16 -8.57 28.73 0.10
C ARG A 16 -8.32 27.89 -1.15
N ARG A 17 -8.87 28.35 -2.29
CA ARG A 17 -8.75 27.69 -3.60
C ARG A 17 -7.30 27.51 -4.07
N GLU A 18 -6.41 28.43 -3.73
CA GLU A 18 -4.96 28.31 -4.00
C GLU A 18 -4.31 27.13 -3.26
N LEU A 19 -4.71 26.89 -2.00
CA LEU A 19 -4.16 25.81 -1.19
C LEU A 19 -4.70 24.44 -1.64
N GLN A 20 -5.96 24.38 -2.10
CA GLN A 20 -6.51 23.16 -2.73
C GLN A 20 -5.76 22.78 -4.00
N LEU A 21 -5.41 23.76 -4.86
CA LEU A 21 -4.62 23.50 -6.07
C LEU A 21 -3.22 23.01 -5.72
N LEU A 22 -2.57 23.62 -4.72
CA LEU A 22 -1.28 23.13 -4.20
C LEU A 22 -1.38 21.69 -3.72
N PHE A 23 -2.35 21.36 -2.85
CA PHE A 23 -2.53 20.00 -2.38
C PHE A 23 -2.84 19.03 -3.51
N PHE A 24 -3.67 19.42 -4.48
CA PHE A 24 -3.97 18.60 -5.64
C PHE A 24 -2.70 18.26 -6.42
N THR A 25 -1.86 19.26 -6.73
CA THR A 25 -0.59 19.03 -7.44
C THR A 25 0.37 18.15 -6.62
N LEU A 26 0.46 18.36 -5.31
CA LEU A 26 1.30 17.57 -4.41
C LEU A 26 0.84 16.10 -4.35
N PHE A 27 -0.46 15.86 -4.16
CA PHE A 27 -1.02 14.50 -4.11
C PHE A 27 -0.87 13.79 -5.45
N LEU A 28 -1.05 14.49 -6.57
CA LEU A 28 -0.87 13.93 -7.91
C LEU A 28 0.61 13.56 -8.15
N LEU A 29 1.54 14.44 -7.78
CA LEU A 29 2.97 14.17 -7.89
C LEU A 29 3.39 12.99 -6.99
N ALA A 30 2.93 12.98 -5.74
CA ALA A 30 3.20 11.87 -4.82
C ALA A 30 2.65 10.54 -5.37
N TYR A 31 1.42 10.54 -5.88
CA TYR A 31 0.80 9.35 -6.48
C TYR A 31 1.61 8.82 -7.67
N THR A 32 1.99 9.69 -8.60
CA THR A 32 2.78 9.29 -9.78
C THR A 32 4.16 8.77 -9.39
N MET A 33 4.83 9.41 -8.42
CA MET A 33 6.14 8.96 -7.93
C MET A 33 6.07 7.59 -7.24
N VAL A 34 5.06 7.36 -6.40
CA VAL A 34 4.88 6.05 -5.74
C VAL A 34 4.55 4.96 -6.75
N LEU A 35 3.66 5.25 -7.70
CA LEU A 35 3.29 4.30 -8.75
C LEU A 35 4.50 3.93 -9.61
N LEU A 36 5.23 4.95 -10.09
CA LEU A 36 6.39 4.75 -10.96
C LEU A 36 7.52 4.01 -10.23
N GLY A 37 7.79 4.39 -8.97
CA GLY A 37 8.81 3.78 -8.14
C GLY A 37 8.53 2.30 -7.87
N ASN A 38 7.32 1.98 -7.40
CA ASN A 38 6.93 0.60 -7.11
C ASN A 38 6.82 -0.26 -8.38
N LEU A 39 6.39 0.32 -9.51
CA LEU A 39 6.41 -0.37 -10.79
C LEU A 39 7.84 -0.67 -11.25
N LEU A 40 8.76 0.29 -11.12
CA LEU A 40 10.18 0.10 -11.46
C LEU A 40 10.79 -1.04 -10.64
N ILE A 41 10.48 -1.12 -9.36
CA ILE A 41 10.94 -2.20 -8.48
C ILE A 41 10.47 -3.56 -9.01
N ILE A 42 9.17 -3.69 -9.29
CA ILE A 42 8.59 -4.94 -9.81
C ILE A 42 9.26 -5.31 -11.14
N VAL A 43 9.39 -4.36 -12.06
CA VAL A 43 10.03 -4.60 -13.37
C VAL A 43 11.47 -5.04 -13.19
N THR A 44 12.24 -4.34 -12.36
CA THR A 44 13.67 -4.62 -12.13
C THR A 44 13.90 -6.02 -11.55
N VAL A 45 13.08 -6.42 -10.56
CA VAL A 45 13.18 -7.76 -9.97
C VAL A 45 12.78 -8.86 -10.96
N ARG A 46 11.88 -8.57 -11.90
CA ARG A 46 11.44 -9.55 -12.92
C ARG A 46 12.40 -9.66 -14.09
N THR A 47 13.12 -8.59 -14.43
CA THR A 47 14.07 -8.58 -15.55
C THR A 47 15.43 -9.13 -15.17
N ASP A 48 15.88 -8.96 -13.92
CA ASP A 48 17.17 -9.46 -13.48
C ASP A 48 17.06 -10.80 -12.71
N PRO A 49 17.46 -11.93 -13.31
CA PRO A 49 17.44 -13.23 -12.65
C PRO A 49 18.44 -13.33 -11.48
N LYS A 50 19.43 -12.44 -11.39
CA LYS A 50 20.37 -12.39 -10.24
C LYS A 50 19.70 -11.87 -8.97
N LEU A 51 18.56 -11.17 -9.10
CA LEU A 51 17.75 -10.69 -7.99
C LEU A 51 16.70 -11.71 -7.54
N SER A 52 16.82 -13.00 -7.88
CA SER A 52 15.84 -14.04 -7.52
C SER A 52 15.87 -14.48 -6.03
N SER A 53 16.29 -13.61 -5.11
CA SER A 53 16.32 -13.87 -3.66
C SER A 53 14.92 -13.78 -3.04
N PRO A 54 14.63 -14.53 -1.93
CA PRO A 54 13.38 -14.40 -1.17
C PRO A 54 13.04 -12.94 -0.80
N MET A 55 14.06 -12.15 -0.44
CA MET A 55 13.89 -10.74 -0.10
C MET A 55 13.26 -9.92 -1.24
N TYR A 56 13.73 -10.09 -2.48
CA TYR A 56 13.20 -9.35 -3.62
C TYR A 56 11.79 -9.82 -4.02
N PHE A 57 11.45 -11.09 -3.76
CA PHE A 57 10.08 -11.57 -3.92
C PHE A 57 9.12 -10.90 -2.92
N LEU A 58 9.54 -10.77 -1.65
CA LEU A 58 8.77 -10.01 -0.65
C LEU A 58 8.64 -8.55 -1.05
N LEU A 59 9.71 -7.96 -1.59
CA LEU A 59 9.74 -6.57 -2.04
C LEU A 59 8.77 -6.31 -3.21
N CYS A 60 8.63 -7.25 -4.15
CA CYS A 60 7.58 -7.17 -5.17
C CYS A 60 6.15 -7.20 -4.58
N ASN A 61 5.91 -7.99 -3.54
CA ASN A 61 4.60 -8.05 -2.88
C ASN A 61 4.32 -6.75 -2.11
N LEU A 62 5.32 -6.20 -1.43
CA LEU A 62 5.23 -4.89 -0.78
C LEU A 62 4.92 -3.80 -1.81
N SER A 63 5.64 -3.76 -2.94
CA SER A 63 5.37 -2.79 -4.00
C SER A 63 3.96 -2.91 -4.59
N PHE A 64 3.42 -4.12 -4.68
CA PHE A 64 2.04 -4.32 -5.10
C PHE A 64 1.03 -3.77 -4.08
N ILE A 65 1.25 -4.03 -2.79
CA ILE A 65 0.46 -3.48 -1.68
C ILE A 65 0.49 -1.96 -1.68
N ASP A 66 1.66 -1.34 -1.83
CA ASP A 66 1.81 0.11 -1.90
C ASP A 66 1.01 0.72 -3.05
N ILE A 67 1.06 0.10 -4.23
CA ILE A 67 0.26 0.52 -5.39
C ILE A 67 -1.24 0.39 -5.09
N CYS A 68 -1.67 -0.71 -4.48
CA CYS A 68 -3.07 -0.89 -4.07
C CYS A 68 -3.51 0.17 -3.04
N CYS A 69 -2.75 0.37 -1.96
CA CYS A 69 -3.00 1.37 -0.92
C CYS A 69 -3.11 2.79 -1.50
N THR A 70 -2.13 3.17 -2.32
CA THR A 70 -2.12 4.51 -2.94
C THR A 70 -3.22 4.66 -3.98
N SER A 71 -3.54 3.62 -4.76
CA SER A 71 -4.63 3.67 -5.74
C SER A 71 -6.02 3.70 -5.10
N VAL A 72 -6.19 3.23 -3.87
CA VAL A 72 -7.46 3.37 -3.13
C VAL A 72 -7.59 4.78 -2.54
N THR A 73 -6.49 5.34 -2.04
CA THR A 73 -6.50 6.59 -1.26
C THR A 73 -6.36 7.85 -2.13
N ALA A 74 -5.47 7.82 -3.13
CA ALA A 74 -5.14 8.97 -3.97
C ALA A 74 -6.29 9.48 -4.87
N PRO A 75 -7.00 8.65 -5.66
CA PRO A 75 -8.08 9.16 -6.50
C PRO A 75 -9.21 9.74 -5.64
N ARG A 76 -9.45 9.18 -4.45
CA ARG A 76 -10.45 9.70 -3.50
C ARG A 76 -10.03 11.07 -2.94
N ALA A 77 -8.77 11.23 -2.55
CA ALA A 77 -8.23 12.52 -2.12
C ALA A 77 -8.27 13.58 -3.24
N LEU A 78 -7.93 13.19 -4.48
CA LEU A 78 -7.95 14.07 -5.64
C LEU A 78 -9.37 14.51 -6.02
N VAL A 79 -10.36 13.61 -5.99
CA VAL A 79 -11.77 13.93 -6.23
C VAL A 79 -12.31 14.87 -5.14
N ALA A 80 -11.95 14.64 -3.87
CA ALA A 80 -12.34 15.52 -2.77
C ALA A 80 -11.76 16.95 -2.90
N LEU A 81 -10.59 17.10 -3.54
CA LEU A 81 -9.96 18.39 -3.80
C LEU A 81 -10.55 19.10 -5.03
N LEU A 82 -10.90 18.37 -6.09
CA LEU A 82 -11.42 18.89 -7.35
C LEU A 82 -12.89 19.32 -7.28
N SER A 83 -13.75 18.49 -6.69
CA SER A 83 -15.19 18.63 -6.88
C SER A 83 -15.87 19.56 -5.89
N GLY A 84 -15.22 19.96 -4.78
CA GLY A 84 -15.83 20.75 -3.71
C GLY A 84 -16.98 20.04 -2.95
N HIS A 85 -17.60 19.03 -3.57
CA HIS A 85 -18.52 18.06 -2.99
C HIS A 85 -17.74 17.05 -2.17
N LYS A 86 -17.81 17.26 -0.85
CA LYS A 86 -17.08 16.53 0.18
C LYS A 86 -17.87 15.34 0.76
N ALA A 87 -18.97 14.95 0.13
CA ALA A 87 -19.85 13.90 0.61
C ALA A 87 -19.42 12.54 0.07
N ILE A 88 -19.00 11.65 0.98
CA ILE A 88 -18.83 10.23 0.68
C ILE A 88 -20.03 9.48 1.27
N ALA A 89 -20.60 8.59 0.47
CA ALA A 89 -21.60 7.64 0.95
C ALA A 89 -20.98 6.76 2.04
N PHE A 90 -21.70 6.55 3.14
CA PHE A 90 -21.18 5.80 4.29
C PHE A 90 -20.58 4.42 3.91
N GLY A 91 -21.22 3.70 2.99
CA GLY A 91 -20.73 2.41 2.49
C GLY A 91 -19.36 2.49 1.81
N ASP A 92 -19.14 3.51 0.97
CA ASP A 92 -17.85 3.74 0.31
C ASP A 92 -16.75 4.09 1.31
N CYS A 93 -17.06 4.89 2.34
CA CYS A 93 -16.12 5.23 3.41
C CYS A 93 -15.71 3.98 4.19
N MET A 94 -16.67 3.15 4.59
CA MET A 94 -16.39 1.93 5.34
C MET A 94 -15.64 0.90 4.50
N ALA A 95 -15.97 0.75 3.23
CA ALA A 95 -15.20 -0.10 2.31
C ALA A 95 -13.76 0.41 2.20
N GLN A 96 -13.53 1.71 1.99
CA GLN A 96 -12.20 2.29 1.89
C GLN A 96 -11.38 2.09 3.17
N LEU A 97 -11.98 2.34 4.34
CA LEU A 97 -11.32 2.14 5.64
C LEU A 97 -10.96 0.67 5.86
N PHE A 98 -11.87 -0.24 5.52
CA PHE A 98 -11.63 -1.67 5.62
C PHE A 98 -10.47 -2.11 4.72
N PHE A 99 -10.48 -1.72 3.43
CA PHE A 99 -9.39 -2.04 2.52
C PHE A 99 -8.06 -1.44 2.97
N LEU A 100 -8.05 -0.18 3.43
CA LEU A 100 -6.83 0.46 3.91
C LEU A 100 -6.26 -0.25 5.14
N HIS A 101 -7.12 -0.63 6.10
CA HIS A 101 -6.68 -1.35 7.28
C HIS A 101 -6.17 -2.75 6.93
N PHE A 102 -6.88 -3.47 6.05
CA PHE A 102 -6.48 -4.80 5.62
C PHE A 102 -5.12 -4.77 4.91
N VAL A 103 -4.98 -3.91 3.90
CA VAL A 103 -3.75 -3.79 3.11
C VAL A 103 -2.59 -3.26 3.98
N GLY A 104 -2.86 -2.30 4.88
CA GLY A 104 -1.85 -1.82 5.85
C GLY A 104 -1.42 -2.89 6.85
N SER A 105 -2.34 -3.76 7.30
CA SER A 105 -1.97 -4.92 8.12
C SER A 105 -1.07 -5.89 7.36
N SER A 106 -1.40 -6.20 6.11
CA SER A 106 -0.56 -7.04 5.24
C SER A 106 0.82 -6.43 5.00
N GLU A 107 0.91 -5.11 4.84
CA GLU A 107 2.18 -4.37 4.75
C GLU A 107 3.05 -4.58 5.98
N MET A 108 2.48 -4.41 7.19
CA MET A 108 3.21 -4.63 8.44
C MET A 108 3.70 -6.07 8.60
N PHE A 109 2.88 -7.05 8.25
CA PHE A 109 3.30 -8.46 8.27
C PHE A 109 4.45 -8.72 7.31
N LEU A 110 4.40 -8.20 6.08
CA LEU A 110 5.48 -8.35 5.11
C LEU A 110 6.78 -7.65 5.56
N LEU A 111 6.68 -6.45 6.15
CA LEU A 111 7.83 -5.77 6.75
C LEU A 111 8.47 -6.62 7.85
N THR A 112 7.65 -7.26 8.69
CA THR A 112 8.11 -8.16 9.74
C THR A 112 8.80 -9.40 9.16
N VAL A 113 8.23 -10.00 8.10
CA VAL A 113 8.83 -11.14 7.41
C VAL A 113 10.16 -10.77 6.75
N MET A 114 10.28 -9.59 6.14
CA MET A 114 11.55 -9.10 5.57
C MET A 114 12.60 -8.86 6.65
N ALA A 115 12.22 -8.31 7.80
CA ALA A 115 13.12 -8.16 8.94
C ALA A 115 13.59 -9.53 9.46
N PHE A 116 12.69 -10.51 9.52
CA PHE A 116 13.01 -11.88 9.91
C PHE A 116 13.92 -12.60 8.89
N ASP A 117 13.72 -12.39 7.59
CA ASP A 117 14.62 -12.87 6.54
C ASP A 117 16.05 -12.34 6.75
N ARG A 118 16.22 -11.03 6.97
CA ARG A 118 17.54 -10.44 7.24
C ARG A 118 18.15 -10.96 8.53
N TYR A 119 17.36 -11.12 9.59
CA TYR A 119 17.82 -11.70 10.86
C TYR A 119 18.33 -13.13 10.68
N THR A 120 17.56 -13.99 10.01
CA THR A 120 17.94 -15.40 9.80
C THR A 120 19.16 -15.55 8.88
N ALA A 121 19.30 -14.68 7.88
CA ALA A 121 20.48 -14.64 7.02
C ALA A 121 21.77 -14.35 7.80
N ILE A 122 21.71 -13.45 8.80
CA ILE A 122 22.87 -13.05 9.62
C ILE A 122 23.14 -14.06 10.73
N CYS A 123 22.12 -14.42 11.51
CA CYS A 123 22.29 -15.22 12.73
C CYS A 123 22.34 -16.73 12.46
N ARG A 124 21.84 -17.21 11.31
CA ARG A 124 21.71 -18.64 10.99
C ARG A 124 22.03 -18.95 9.51
N PRO A 125 23.20 -18.56 8.96
CA PRO A 125 23.50 -18.68 7.54
C PRO A 125 23.41 -20.12 6.99
N LEU A 126 23.83 -21.11 7.78
CA LEU A 126 23.78 -22.55 7.42
C LEU A 126 22.36 -23.11 7.29
N HIS A 127 21.38 -22.53 7.98
CA HIS A 127 19.98 -22.97 7.97
C HIS A 127 19.08 -22.05 7.14
N TYR A 128 19.61 -20.93 6.66
CA TYR A 128 18.85 -19.90 5.95
C TYR A 128 18.09 -20.46 4.73
N THR A 129 18.74 -21.28 3.91
CA THR A 129 18.12 -21.85 2.70
C THR A 129 16.99 -22.83 2.99
N ALA A 130 17.02 -23.50 4.14
CA ALA A 130 15.96 -24.39 4.60
C ALA A 130 14.77 -23.61 5.18
N ILE A 131 15.03 -22.51 5.91
CA ILE A 131 14.00 -21.69 6.56
C ILE A 131 13.33 -20.74 5.56
N MET A 132 14.10 -20.04 4.73
CA MET A 132 13.63 -19.09 3.71
C MET A 132 13.58 -19.72 2.31
N ALA A 133 13.03 -20.93 2.22
CA ALA A 133 12.75 -21.56 0.94
C ALA A 133 11.64 -20.82 0.19
N ARG A 134 11.67 -20.83 -1.15
CA ARG A 134 10.67 -20.14 -1.99
C ARG A 134 9.23 -20.55 -1.66
N ARG A 135 9.01 -21.82 -1.30
CA ARG A 135 7.69 -22.34 -0.83
C ARG A 135 7.24 -21.71 0.48
N ALA A 136 8.14 -21.52 1.44
CA ALA A 136 7.85 -20.84 2.69
C ALA A 136 7.52 -19.35 2.45
N CYS A 137 8.22 -18.71 1.52
CA CYS A 137 7.93 -17.33 1.11
C CYS A 137 6.53 -17.19 0.51
N TRP A 138 6.12 -18.11 -0.37
CA TRP A 138 4.75 -18.15 -0.90
C TRP A 138 3.70 -18.41 0.19
N ALA A 139 3.97 -19.32 1.13
CA ALA A 139 3.06 -19.61 2.24
C ALA A 139 2.91 -18.40 3.19
N LEU A 140 4.02 -17.71 3.50
CA LEU A 140 4.03 -16.51 4.32
C LEU A 140 3.26 -15.37 3.64
N VAL A 141 3.50 -15.16 2.35
CA VAL A 141 2.72 -14.18 1.56
C VAL A 141 1.24 -14.54 1.60
N ALA A 142 0.86 -15.79 1.30
CA ALA A 142 -0.53 -16.22 1.34
C ALA A 142 -1.18 -16.00 2.73
N ALA A 143 -0.44 -16.23 3.82
CA ALA A 143 -0.89 -15.96 5.17
C ALA A 143 -1.03 -14.46 5.48
N CYS A 144 -0.24 -13.58 4.85
CA CYS A 144 -0.39 -12.13 5.00
C CYS A 144 -1.62 -11.57 4.27
N TRP A 145 -2.16 -12.32 3.30
CA TRP A 145 -3.35 -11.96 2.51
C TRP A 145 -4.62 -12.73 2.91
N ALA A 146 -4.53 -13.63 3.90
CA ALA A 146 -5.66 -14.42 4.42
C ALA A 146 -6.29 -13.74 5.63
#